data_AF-A0A3L7VUS7-F1
#
_entry.id   AF-A0A3L7VUS7-F1
#
_cell.length_a   1.000
_cell.length_b   1.000
_cell.length_c   1.000
_cell.angle_alpha   90.00
_cell.angle_beta   90.00
_cell.angle_gamma   90.00
#
_symmetry.space_group_name_H-M   'P 1'
#
loop_
_entity.id
_entity.type
_entity.pdbx_description
1 polymer ?
#
loop_
_entity_poly.entity_id
_entity_poly.type
_entity_poly.pdbx_seq_one_letter_code
_entity_poly.pdbx_strand_id
1 'polypeptide(L)'
;MQTVRSTVSMASWELCRWSNHQLFAVVLSVLLSGCQKAADIDPTSESDNAQRIKVLATVGMVADLVKQIGGEHTNVQQLMGPGVDPHLYKATRDDMQQIMLADIVFSSGLMLEGRLEDTLNKVGEKRPVFAITSRLPPEMLLSPDSAGGHPDPHVWMDVAAWSSCIDVIEDALSGHDAAHAADFKANAVPLRTQLRALHEYGLSSIASIPQSNRILVTSHDAF
;
A
#
# COMPACT_ATOMS: atom_id res chain seq x y z
N MET A 1 -13.20 47.41 11.43
CA MET A 1 -12.78 48.52 12.30
C MET A 1 -13.74 48.59 13.48
N GLN A 2 -13.19 48.55 14.70
CA GLN A 2 -13.76 48.82 16.03
C GLN A 2 -14.90 47.87 16.54
N THR A 3 -14.71 46.93 17.48
CA THR A 3 -14.38 47.02 18.95
C THR A 3 -15.48 47.78 19.73
N VAL A 4 -16.07 47.34 20.85
CA VAL A 4 -15.49 46.95 22.17
C VAL A 4 -16.62 46.43 23.12
N ARG A 5 -16.33 45.30 23.80
CA ARG A 5 -16.48 44.87 25.22
C ARG A 5 -17.63 45.27 26.18
N SER A 6 -17.98 44.24 26.99
CA SER A 6 -18.10 44.16 28.49
C SER A 6 -19.23 44.92 29.20
N THR A 7 -19.84 44.50 30.30
CA THR A 7 -19.37 43.91 31.60
C THR A 7 -20.58 43.34 32.38
N VAL A 8 -20.46 42.17 33.06
CA VAL A 8 -20.42 41.91 34.54
C VAL A 8 -21.66 42.31 35.39
N SER A 9 -22.18 41.34 36.18
CA SER A 9 -22.51 41.39 37.64
C SER A 9 -23.63 40.38 37.98
N MET A 10 -23.36 39.24 38.64
CA MET A 10 -23.47 38.99 40.10
C MET A 10 -24.66 39.67 40.82
N ALA A 11 -25.57 38.86 41.40
CA ALA A 11 -25.80 38.72 42.85
C ALA A 11 -27.23 38.22 43.22
N SER A 12 -27.28 36.96 43.69
CA SER A 12 -27.94 36.45 44.92
C SER A 12 -29.26 37.04 45.46
N TRP A 13 -30.32 36.20 45.53
CA TRP A 13 -31.41 36.23 46.52
C TRP A 13 -31.94 34.77 46.69
N GLU A 14 -31.64 34.08 47.80
CA GLU A 14 -32.51 33.91 48.99
C GLU A 14 -33.66 32.88 48.81
N LEU A 15 -33.43 31.69 49.39
CA LEU A 15 -34.30 30.94 50.32
C LEU A 15 -35.84 30.94 50.12
N CYS A 16 -36.42 29.75 49.92
CA CYS A 16 -37.64 29.37 50.67
C CYS A 16 -37.90 27.84 50.75
N ARG A 17 -37.70 27.32 51.97
CA ARG A 17 -38.42 26.30 52.75
C ARG A 17 -39.51 25.45 52.04
N TRP A 18 -39.54 24.14 52.37
CA TRP A 18 -40.61 23.42 53.11
C TRP A 18 -40.08 22.02 53.52
N SER A 19 -39.81 21.81 54.82
CA SER A 19 -40.62 21.02 55.78
C SER A 19 -40.55 19.50 55.55
N ASN A 20 -39.65 18.82 56.27
CA ASN A 20 -39.95 17.98 57.46
C ASN A 20 -40.93 16.84 57.20
N HIS A 21 -40.43 15.59 57.23
CA HIS A 21 -40.98 14.55 58.11
C HIS A 21 -40.06 13.34 58.31
N GLN A 22 -39.63 13.22 59.58
CA GLN A 22 -39.50 12.02 60.41
C GLN A 22 -38.29 11.08 60.25
N LEU A 23 -37.51 11.09 61.34
CA LEU A 23 -36.57 10.08 61.84
C LEU A 23 -37.10 8.65 61.64
N PHE A 24 -36.21 7.70 61.31
CA PHE A 24 -35.99 6.50 62.14
C PHE A 24 -34.70 5.77 61.74
N ALA A 25 -33.85 5.54 62.76
CA ALA A 25 -32.92 4.42 62.98
C ALA A 25 -31.84 4.02 61.94
N VAL A 26 -30.60 4.22 62.38
CA VAL A 26 -29.39 3.49 61.99
C VAL A 26 -29.53 2.00 62.31
N VAL A 27 -29.31 1.11 61.33
CA VAL A 27 -28.75 -0.24 61.56
C VAL A 27 -27.79 -0.58 60.42
N LEU A 28 -26.52 -0.75 60.80
CA LEU A 28 -25.39 -1.21 60.01
C LEU A 28 -25.35 -2.75 60.04
N SER A 29 -25.42 -3.44 58.89
CA SER A 29 -24.96 -4.84 58.73
C SER A 29 -24.88 -5.28 57.25
N VAL A 30 -23.66 -5.21 56.73
CA VAL A 30 -22.91 -6.10 55.81
C VAL A 30 -23.63 -7.27 55.10
N LEU A 31 -23.50 -7.35 53.76
CA LEU A 31 -22.94 -8.46 52.94
C LEU A 31 -23.68 -8.72 51.59
N LEU A 32 -22.89 -8.62 50.51
CA LEU A 32 -22.82 -9.48 49.31
C LEU A 32 -23.93 -9.45 48.22
N SER A 33 -23.43 -9.14 47.01
CA SER A 33 -23.78 -9.72 45.71
C SER A 33 -25.09 -9.33 45.02
N GLY A 34 -24.99 -8.30 44.18
CA GLY A 34 -25.86 -8.12 43.01
C GLY A 34 -25.01 -7.68 41.83
N CYS A 35 -24.69 -8.62 40.93
CA CYS A 35 -23.95 -8.38 39.69
C CYS A 35 -24.65 -7.33 38.83
N GLN A 36 -24.12 -6.10 38.85
CA GLN A 36 -24.30 -5.20 37.71
C GLN A 36 -23.55 -5.85 36.55
N LYS A 37 -24.25 -6.17 35.46
CA LYS A 37 -23.62 -6.50 34.18
C LYS A 37 -22.90 -5.22 33.72
N ALA A 38 -21.68 -5.04 34.20
CA ALA A 38 -20.72 -4.17 33.56
C ALA A 38 -20.60 -4.69 32.13
N ALA A 39 -20.84 -3.83 31.16
CA ALA A 39 -20.31 -4.07 29.84
C ALA A 39 -18.81 -4.26 30.05
N ASP A 40 -18.34 -5.48 29.88
CA ASP A 40 -16.92 -5.75 29.68
C ASP A 40 -16.54 -4.91 28.47
N ILE A 41 -15.97 -3.73 28.75
CA ILE A 41 -15.11 -3.04 27.81
C ILE A 41 -13.93 -3.99 27.70
N ASP A 42 -14.01 -4.88 26.72
CA ASP A 42 -12.91 -5.71 26.31
C ASP A 42 -11.74 -4.76 25.98
N PRO A 43 -10.65 -4.75 26.76
CA PRO A 43 -9.51 -3.90 26.46
C PRO A 43 -8.66 -4.50 25.33
N THR A 44 -9.12 -5.57 24.66
CA THR A 44 -8.38 -6.23 23.59
C THR A 44 -8.81 -5.74 22.19
N SER A 45 -8.63 -4.44 21.95
CA SER A 45 -8.48 -3.92 20.58
C SER A 45 -7.36 -2.88 20.49
N GLU A 46 -6.28 -3.10 21.24
CA GLU A 46 -4.98 -2.43 21.07
C GLU A 46 -3.86 -3.48 20.93
N SER A 47 -4.02 -4.41 19.99
CA SER A 47 -2.92 -5.30 19.59
C SER A 47 -2.68 -5.25 18.08
N ASP A 48 -2.57 -4.05 17.50
CA ASP A 48 -2.18 -3.93 16.09
C ASP A 48 -1.34 -2.68 15.80
N ASN A 49 -0.37 -2.41 16.68
CA ASN A 49 0.68 -1.44 16.44
C ASN A 49 1.97 -2.13 15.93
N ALA A 50 1.83 -3.25 15.20
CA ALA A 50 2.87 -3.67 14.28
C ALA A 50 2.92 -2.59 13.19
N GLN A 51 3.94 -1.74 13.25
CA GLN A 51 4.08 -0.65 12.29
C GLN A 51 4.25 -1.24 10.89
N ARG A 52 3.19 -1.16 10.07
CA ARG A 52 3.20 -1.63 8.68
C ARG A 52 4.41 -1.07 7.91
N ILE A 53 4.99 -1.91 7.06
CA ILE A 53 6.12 -1.52 6.20
C ILE A 53 5.66 -0.38 5.29
N LYS A 54 6.33 0.77 5.33
CA LYS A 54 6.05 1.87 4.40
C LYS A 54 6.70 1.55 3.08
N VAL A 55 5.87 1.20 2.10
CA VAL A 55 6.34 0.83 0.77
C VAL A 55 6.03 1.95 -0.19
N LEU A 56 7.01 2.33 -1.02
CA LEU A 56 6.78 3.15 -2.19
C LEU A 56 6.93 2.29 -3.44
N ALA A 57 5.94 2.30 -4.33
CA ALA A 57 6.04 1.73 -5.67
C ALA A 57 6.03 2.85 -6.70
N THR A 58 6.87 2.75 -7.73
CA THR A 58 7.01 3.81 -8.74
C THR A 58 5.75 3.98 -9.59
N VAL A 59 5.24 2.90 -10.18
CA VAL A 59 4.09 2.88 -11.08
C VAL A 59 2.95 2.03 -10.52
N GLY A 60 1.72 2.28 -11.00
CA GLY A 60 0.52 1.61 -10.50
C GLY A 60 0.54 0.08 -10.62
N MET A 61 1.12 -0.45 -11.70
CA MET A 61 1.21 -1.90 -11.92
C MET A 61 2.08 -2.58 -10.84
N VAL A 62 3.19 -1.93 -10.45
CA VAL A 62 4.06 -2.40 -9.35
C VAL A 62 3.33 -2.25 -8.02
N ALA A 63 2.69 -1.09 -7.79
CA ALA A 63 1.94 -0.82 -6.56
C ALA A 63 0.84 -1.86 -6.32
N ASP A 64 0.14 -2.28 -7.38
CA ASP A 64 -0.91 -3.30 -7.31
C ASP A 64 -0.36 -4.67 -6.90
N LEU A 65 0.71 -5.16 -7.54
CA LEU A 65 1.36 -6.41 -7.13
C LEU A 65 1.80 -6.35 -5.66
N VAL A 66 2.48 -5.28 -5.26
CA VAL A 66 3.02 -5.17 -3.91
C VAL A 66 1.91 -5.08 -2.87
N LYS A 67 0.80 -4.39 -3.17
CA LYS A 67 -0.35 -4.33 -2.26
C LYS A 67 -1.01 -5.69 -2.09
N GLN A 68 -1.16 -6.45 -3.16
CA GLN A 68 -1.77 -7.78 -3.11
C GLN A 68 -0.91 -8.78 -2.32
N ILE A 69 0.42 -8.74 -2.49
CA ILE A 69 1.37 -9.62 -1.79
C ILE A 69 1.54 -9.17 -0.33
N GLY A 70 1.75 -7.87 -0.13
CA GLY A 70 2.03 -7.27 1.18
C GLY A 70 0.83 -7.25 2.12
N GLY A 71 -0.40 -7.25 1.59
CA GLY A 71 -1.63 -7.35 2.39
C GLY A 71 -1.69 -6.31 3.52
N GLU A 72 -2.15 -6.74 4.68
CA GLU A 72 -2.31 -5.87 5.86
C GLU A 72 -1.00 -5.44 6.52
N HIS A 73 0.13 -6.05 6.14
CA HIS A 73 1.45 -5.77 6.71
C HIS A 73 2.19 -4.61 6.02
N THR A 74 1.65 -4.13 4.90
CA THR A 74 2.25 -3.05 4.12
C THR A 74 1.33 -1.83 4.02
N ASN A 75 1.95 -0.66 3.96
CA ASN A 75 1.31 0.59 3.58
C ASN A 75 1.93 1.06 2.26
N VAL A 76 1.30 0.70 1.14
CA VAL A 76 1.81 0.97 -0.21
C VAL A 76 1.36 2.33 -0.71
N GLN A 77 2.32 3.18 -1.06
CA GLN A 77 2.12 4.43 -1.78
C GLN A 77 2.62 4.29 -3.22
N GLN A 78 1.85 4.83 -4.17
CA GLN A 78 2.21 4.89 -5.58
C GLN A 78 2.75 6.29 -5.90
N LEU A 79 3.93 6.37 -6.49
CA LEU A 79 4.58 7.63 -6.84
C LEU A 79 3.93 8.29 -8.07
N MET A 80 3.83 7.54 -9.16
CA MET A 80 3.31 8.03 -10.44
C MET A 80 1.86 7.60 -10.60
N GLY A 81 0.92 8.53 -10.43
CA GLY A 81 -0.52 8.28 -10.55
C GLY A 81 -1.00 7.93 -11.97
N PRO A 82 -2.31 7.66 -12.14
CA PRO A 82 -2.89 7.35 -13.45
C PRO A 82 -2.61 8.43 -14.51
N GLY A 83 -2.24 8.00 -15.72
CA GLY A 83 -1.96 8.89 -16.85
C GLY A 83 -0.58 9.56 -16.83
N VAL A 84 0.24 9.29 -15.82
CA VAL A 84 1.63 9.76 -15.76
C VAL A 84 2.52 8.84 -16.58
N ASP A 85 3.31 9.41 -17.50
CA ASP A 85 4.32 8.69 -18.28
C ASP A 85 5.58 8.46 -17.43
N PRO A 86 5.95 7.20 -17.14
CA PRO A 86 7.10 6.89 -16.29
C PRO A 86 8.45 7.18 -16.93
N HIS A 87 8.55 7.12 -18.27
CA HIS A 87 9.79 7.37 -18.99
C HIS A 87 10.25 8.83 -18.86
N LEU A 88 9.27 9.74 -18.83
CA LEU A 88 9.50 11.19 -18.80
C LEU A 88 9.32 11.82 -17.41
N TYR A 89 8.89 11.03 -16.43
CA TYR A 89 8.59 11.52 -15.10
C TYR A 89 9.81 12.15 -14.42
N LYS A 90 9.61 13.32 -13.82
CA LYS A 90 10.65 14.01 -13.05
C LYS A 90 10.15 14.21 -11.63
N ALA A 91 10.81 13.54 -10.68
CA ALA A 91 10.46 13.65 -9.27
C ALA A 91 10.54 15.10 -8.79
N THR A 92 9.49 15.50 -8.09
CA THR A 92 9.42 16.75 -7.32
C THR A 92 10.19 16.60 -6.00
N ARG A 93 10.24 17.68 -5.21
CA ARG A 93 10.86 17.61 -3.88
C ARG A 93 10.09 16.70 -2.92
N ASP A 94 8.76 16.71 -3.01
CA ASP A 94 7.90 15.91 -2.15
C ASP A 94 8.03 14.43 -2.49
N ASP A 95 8.14 14.10 -3.79
CA ASP A 95 8.44 12.75 -4.28
C ASP A 95 9.76 12.23 -3.72
N MET A 96 10.81 13.07 -3.76
CA MET A 96 12.10 12.73 -3.16
C MET A 96 12.02 12.50 -1.66
N GLN A 97 11.19 13.28 -0.95
CA GLN A 97 10.96 13.06 0.46
C GLN A 97 10.23 11.73 0.71
N GLN A 98 9.23 11.38 -0.09
CA GLN A 98 8.53 10.10 0.01
C GLN A 98 9.45 8.91 -0.24
N ILE A 99 10.29 8.96 -1.29
CA ILE A 99 11.32 7.96 -1.58
C ILE A 99 12.26 7.76 -0.38
N MET A 100 12.69 8.85 0.25
CA MET A 100 13.62 8.80 1.39
C MET A 100 12.96 8.34 2.70
N LEU A 101 11.64 8.48 2.85
CA LEU A 101 10.88 8.07 4.04
C LEU A 101 10.35 6.63 3.96
N ALA A 102 10.27 6.04 2.77
CA ALA A 102 9.82 4.66 2.58
C ALA A 102 10.84 3.66 3.14
N ASP A 103 10.36 2.63 3.82
CA ASP A 103 11.19 1.54 4.34
C ASP A 103 11.74 0.68 3.19
N ILE A 104 10.93 0.49 2.15
CA ILE A 104 11.29 -0.22 0.90
C ILE A 104 10.72 0.53 -0.31
N VAL A 105 11.49 0.60 -1.39
CA VAL A 105 11.03 1.10 -2.69
C VAL A 105 11.02 -0.03 -3.71
N PHE A 106 9.93 -0.18 -4.46
CA PHE A 106 9.85 -1.07 -5.62
C PHE A 106 9.72 -0.25 -6.91
N SER A 107 10.62 -0.50 -7.86
CA SER A 107 10.53 0.00 -9.23
C SER A 107 10.19 -1.12 -10.19
N SER A 108 9.78 -0.77 -11.41
CA SER A 108 9.66 -1.75 -12.48
C SER A 108 11.05 -2.22 -12.90
N GLY A 109 11.97 -1.29 -13.16
CA GLY A 109 13.30 -1.58 -13.70
C GLY A 109 13.33 -1.54 -15.23
N LEU A 110 14.40 -2.11 -15.82
CA LEU A 110 14.62 -2.13 -17.27
C LEU A 110 14.56 -0.74 -17.94
N MET A 111 15.00 0.31 -17.23
CA MET A 111 14.94 1.71 -17.69
C MET A 111 13.52 2.27 -17.86
N LEU A 112 12.47 1.64 -17.32
CA LEU A 112 11.12 2.20 -17.37
C LEU A 112 11.08 3.61 -16.76
N GLU A 113 11.63 3.76 -15.57
CA GLU A 113 11.68 5.03 -14.86
C GLU A 113 12.81 5.92 -15.38
N GLY A 114 12.92 6.10 -16.71
CA GLY A 114 14.14 6.55 -17.39
C GLY A 114 14.83 7.79 -16.81
N ARG A 115 14.08 8.82 -16.39
CA ARG A 115 14.65 10.03 -15.76
C ARG A 115 14.87 9.92 -14.24
N LEU A 116 14.28 8.92 -13.60
CA LEU A 116 14.36 8.66 -12.17
C LEU A 116 15.36 7.53 -11.85
N GLU A 117 15.77 6.74 -12.83
CA GLU A 117 16.66 5.59 -12.71
C GLU A 117 17.94 5.91 -11.90
N ASP A 118 18.70 6.93 -12.30
CA ASP A 118 19.92 7.35 -11.59
C ASP A 118 19.64 7.71 -10.13
N THR A 119 18.48 8.29 -9.86
CA THR A 119 18.05 8.65 -8.51
C THR A 119 17.74 7.41 -7.68
N LEU A 120 16.99 6.46 -8.24
CA LEU A 120 16.67 5.18 -7.59
C LEU A 120 17.94 4.38 -7.31
N ASN A 121 18.88 4.32 -8.26
CA ASN A 121 20.18 3.68 -8.08
C ASN A 121 20.98 4.34 -6.95
N LYS A 122 21.01 5.68 -6.90
CA LYS A 122 21.70 6.41 -5.84
C LYS A 122 21.08 6.19 -4.46
N VAL A 123 19.76 6.13 -4.38
CA VAL A 123 19.04 5.81 -3.13
C VAL A 123 19.30 4.35 -2.73
N GLY A 124 19.32 3.44 -3.69
CA GLY A 124 19.58 2.01 -3.53
C GLY A 124 20.95 1.68 -2.91
N GLU A 125 21.92 2.58 -3.01
CA GLU A 125 23.21 2.44 -2.32
C GLU A 125 23.08 2.42 -0.78
N LYS A 126 21.98 2.96 -0.23
CA LYS A 126 21.80 3.16 1.22
C LYS A 126 20.46 2.64 1.75
N ARG A 127 19.49 2.39 0.87
CA ARG A 127 18.13 1.99 1.24
C ARG A 127 17.67 0.81 0.37
N PRO A 128 16.73 -0.02 0.84
CA PRO A 128 16.19 -1.11 0.04
C PRO A 128 15.39 -0.56 -1.16
N VAL A 129 15.97 -0.67 -2.35
CA VAL A 129 15.32 -0.36 -3.62
C VAL A 129 15.41 -1.60 -4.51
N PHE A 130 14.26 -2.11 -4.97
CA PHE A 130 14.20 -3.34 -5.77
C PHE A 130 13.49 -3.10 -7.10
N ALA A 131 14.18 -3.36 -8.20
CA ALA A 131 13.55 -3.51 -9.52
C ALA A 131 12.90 -4.89 -9.60
N ILE A 132 11.57 -4.96 -9.74
CA ILE A 132 10.86 -6.23 -9.69
C ILE A 132 11.11 -7.14 -10.91
N THR A 133 11.62 -6.56 -11.99
CA THR A 133 12.04 -7.28 -13.21
C THR A 133 13.48 -7.82 -13.13
N SER A 134 14.23 -7.51 -12.07
CA SER A 134 15.67 -7.82 -11.97
C SER A 134 16.04 -9.30 -12.06
N ARG A 135 15.08 -10.20 -11.84
CA ARG A 135 15.27 -11.65 -11.89
C ARG A 135 14.67 -12.31 -13.12
N LEU A 136 14.13 -11.52 -14.06
CA LEU A 136 13.63 -12.08 -15.31
C LEU A 136 14.79 -12.62 -16.13
N PRO A 137 14.67 -13.85 -16.63
CA PRO A 137 15.71 -14.41 -17.46
C PRO A 137 15.66 -13.76 -18.86
N PRO A 138 16.81 -13.60 -19.56
CA PRO A 138 16.86 -12.86 -20.82
C PRO A 138 15.89 -13.36 -21.90
N GLU A 139 15.52 -14.64 -21.90
CA GLU A 139 14.54 -15.22 -22.82
C GLU A 139 13.10 -14.73 -22.64
N MET A 140 12.78 -14.13 -21.49
CA MET A 140 11.49 -13.48 -21.24
C MET A 140 11.50 -11.99 -21.59
N LEU A 141 12.63 -11.45 -22.04
CA LEU A 141 12.80 -10.04 -22.34
C LEU A 141 12.85 -9.80 -23.85
N LEU A 142 12.07 -8.83 -24.31
CA LEU A 142 12.17 -8.34 -25.68
C LEU A 142 13.34 -7.36 -25.79
N SER A 143 14.14 -7.48 -26.83
CA SER A 143 15.26 -6.57 -27.11
C SER A 143 15.16 -6.07 -28.55
N PRO A 144 14.20 -5.17 -28.85
CA PRO A 144 14.06 -4.65 -30.20
C PRO A 144 15.23 -3.73 -30.54
N ASP A 145 15.64 -3.70 -31.82
CA ASP A 145 16.76 -2.86 -32.29
C ASP A 145 16.54 -1.36 -31.97
N SER A 146 15.28 -0.94 -31.87
CA SER A 146 14.85 0.43 -31.52
C SER A 146 15.11 0.80 -30.06
N ALA A 147 15.31 -0.16 -29.15
CA ALA A 147 15.46 0.09 -27.71
C ALA A 147 16.88 0.49 -27.28
N GLY A 148 17.75 0.84 -28.24
CA GLY A 148 19.08 1.41 -27.94
C GLY A 148 19.99 0.49 -27.12
N GLY A 149 19.77 -0.82 -27.19
CA GLY A 149 20.54 -1.82 -26.46
C GLY A 149 20.01 -2.17 -25.06
N HIS A 150 18.86 -1.61 -24.66
CA HIS A 150 18.16 -2.00 -23.44
C HIS A 150 16.98 -2.93 -23.75
N PRO A 151 16.63 -3.86 -22.85
CA PRO A 151 15.39 -4.61 -22.98
C PRO A 151 14.16 -3.69 -22.92
N ASP A 152 13.08 -4.11 -23.57
CA ASP A 152 11.78 -3.45 -23.47
C ASP A 152 11.27 -3.50 -22.01
N PRO A 153 10.93 -2.37 -21.38
CA PRO A 153 10.48 -2.33 -20.00
C PRO A 153 9.02 -2.71 -19.77
N HIS A 154 8.19 -2.83 -20.81
CA HIS A 154 6.73 -2.99 -20.69
C HIS A 154 6.31 -4.43 -20.36
N VAL A 155 7.04 -5.08 -19.45
CA VAL A 155 6.92 -6.51 -19.10
C VAL A 155 5.52 -6.89 -18.63
N TRP A 156 4.75 -5.98 -18.01
CA TRP A 156 3.39 -6.27 -17.56
C TRP A 156 2.41 -6.63 -18.69
N MET A 157 2.79 -6.40 -19.95
CA MET A 157 2.01 -6.87 -21.10
C MET A 157 2.16 -8.37 -21.36
N ASP A 158 3.23 -9.01 -20.88
CA ASP A 158 3.35 -10.47 -20.80
C ASP A 158 3.00 -10.94 -19.38
N VAL A 159 1.80 -11.51 -19.24
CA VAL A 159 1.28 -11.96 -17.94
C VAL A 159 2.15 -13.04 -17.30
N ALA A 160 2.80 -13.90 -18.07
CA ALA A 160 3.66 -14.96 -17.55
C ALA A 160 4.99 -14.38 -17.03
N ALA A 161 5.59 -13.46 -17.77
CA ALA A 161 6.77 -12.72 -17.32
C ALA A 161 6.44 -11.89 -16.07
N TRP A 162 5.33 -11.16 -16.09
CA TRP A 162 4.87 -10.34 -14.95
C TRP A 162 4.60 -11.18 -13.69
N SER A 163 4.04 -12.38 -13.84
CA SER A 163 3.85 -13.30 -12.72
C SER A 163 5.16 -13.76 -12.09
N SER A 164 6.29 -13.73 -12.83
CA SER A 164 7.61 -14.10 -12.30
C SER A 164 8.22 -12.99 -11.44
N CYS A 165 7.77 -11.73 -11.61
CA CYS A 165 8.19 -10.60 -10.78
C CYS A 165 7.71 -10.70 -9.33
N ILE A 166 6.69 -11.53 -9.05
CA ILE A 166 6.15 -11.76 -7.69
C ILE A 166 7.26 -12.24 -6.74
N ASP A 167 8.19 -13.06 -7.23
CA ASP A 167 9.27 -13.64 -6.41
C ASP A 167 10.16 -12.54 -5.80
N VAL A 168 10.47 -11.49 -6.56
CA VAL A 168 11.29 -10.36 -6.07
C VAL A 168 10.58 -9.64 -4.94
N ILE A 169 9.26 -9.44 -5.06
CA ILE A 169 8.46 -8.73 -4.05
C ILE A 169 8.32 -9.60 -2.80
N GLU A 170 7.99 -10.88 -2.95
CA GLU A 170 7.85 -11.84 -1.84
C GLU A 170 9.16 -11.93 -1.04
N ASP A 171 10.30 -12.08 -1.72
CA ASP A 171 11.61 -12.19 -1.08
C ASP A 171 12.03 -10.87 -0.40
N ALA A 172 11.79 -9.72 -1.05
CA ALA A 172 12.13 -8.42 -0.49
C ALA A 172 11.31 -8.09 0.78
N LEU A 173 10.00 -8.35 0.74
CA LEU A 173 9.12 -8.16 1.90
C LEU A 173 9.47 -9.14 3.03
N SER A 174 9.69 -10.42 2.71
CA SER A 174 10.06 -11.44 3.69
C SER A 174 11.44 -11.20 4.31
N GLY A 175 12.38 -10.67 3.53
CA GLY A 175 13.71 -10.30 4.01
C GLY A 175 13.69 -9.09 4.95
N HIS A 176 12.75 -8.17 4.74
CA HIS A 176 12.55 -7.02 5.63
C HIS A 176 11.77 -7.38 6.89
N ASP A 177 10.75 -8.24 6.76
CA ASP A 177 9.88 -8.66 7.85
C ASP A 177 9.69 -10.18 7.87
N ALA A 178 10.67 -10.86 8.46
CA ALA A 178 10.69 -12.32 8.56
C ALA A 178 9.54 -12.89 9.40
N ALA A 179 8.93 -12.10 10.29
CA ALA A 179 7.82 -12.56 11.12
C ALA A 179 6.55 -12.81 10.30
N HIS A 180 6.36 -12.06 9.20
CA HIS A 180 5.20 -12.14 8.32
C HIS A 180 5.49 -12.80 6.96
N ALA A 181 6.68 -13.40 6.78
CA ALA A 181 7.07 -14.07 5.54
C ALA A 181 6.07 -15.15 5.08
N ALA A 182 5.46 -15.88 6.01
CA ALA A 182 4.44 -16.88 5.70
C ALA A 182 3.17 -16.25 5.08
N ASP A 183 2.81 -15.04 5.53
CA ASP A 183 1.64 -14.32 5.05
C ASP A 183 1.88 -13.75 3.65
N PHE A 184 3.06 -13.16 3.38
CA PHE A 184 3.42 -12.71 2.03
C PHE A 184 3.35 -13.84 1.01
N LYS A 185 3.89 -15.00 1.38
CA LYS A 185 3.82 -16.20 0.56
C LYS A 185 2.38 -16.69 0.36
N ALA A 186 1.58 -16.70 1.42
CA ALA A 186 0.17 -17.10 1.34
C ALA A 186 -0.64 -16.14 0.43
N ASN A 187 -0.38 -14.84 0.49
CA ASN A 187 -1.00 -13.81 -0.34
C ASN A 187 -0.61 -13.92 -1.82
N ALA A 188 0.62 -14.35 -2.11
CA ALA A 188 1.10 -14.53 -3.48
C ALA A 188 0.41 -15.70 -4.22
N VAL A 189 -0.03 -16.74 -3.52
CA VAL A 189 -0.67 -17.94 -4.12
C VAL A 189 -1.94 -17.63 -4.92
N PRO A 190 -2.95 -16.93 -4.38
CA PRO A 190 -4.15 -16.58 -5.15
C PRO A 190 -3.80 -15.64 -6.32
N LEU A 191 -2.88 -14.70 -6.15
CA LEU A 191 -2.44 -13.80 -7.21
C LEU A 191 -1.81 -14.56 -8.40
N ARG A 192 -0.88 -15.49 -8.14
CA ARG A 192 -0.30 -16.35 -9.21
C ARG A 192 -1.38 -17.17 -9.93
N THR A 193 -2.39 -17.64 -9.20
CA THR A 193 -3.51 -18.38 -9.79
C THR A 193 -4.33 -17.49 -10.71
N GLN A 194 -4.61 -16.25 -10.31
CA GLN A 194 -5.31 -15.26 -11.12
C GLN A 194 -4.51 -14.87 -12.37
N LEU A 195 -3.20 -14.61 -12.23
CA LEU A 195 -2.34 -14.28 -13.37
C LEU A 195 -2.22 -15.44 -14.36
N ARG A 196 -2.12 -16.69 -13.89
CA ARG A 196 -2.17 -17.84 -14.79
C ARG A 196 -3.49 -17.91 -15.55
N ALA A 197 -4.62 -17.70 -14.88
CA ALA A 197 -5.92 -17.67 -15.56
C ALA A 197 -6.01 -16.51 -16.58
N LEU A 198 -5.45 -15.34 -16.25
CA LEU A 198 -5.38 -14.20 -17.15
C LEU A 198 -4.50 -14.48 -18.37
N HIS A 199 -3.38 -15.17 -18.20
CA HIS A 199 -2.50 -15.60 -19.29
C HIS A 199 -3.25 -16.51 -20.28
N GLU A 200 -3.92 -17.56 -19.78
CA GLU A 200 -4.71 -18.47 -20.60
C GLU A 200 -5.86 -17.76 -21.33
N TYR A 201 -6.51 -16.81 -20.65
CA TYR A 201 -7.53 -15.96 -21.26
C TYR A 201 -6.95 -15.11 -22.40
N GLY A 202 -5.77 -14.50 -22.20
CA GLY A 202 -5.08 -13.71 -23.23
C GLY A 202 -4.73 -14.54 -24.45
N LEU A 203 -4.14 -15.72 -24.26
CA LEU A 203 -3.81 -16.66 -25.34
C LEU A 203 -5.06 -17.07 -26.13
N SER A 204 -6.14 -17.44 -25.44
CA SER A 204 -7.42 -17.83 -26.06
C SER A 204 -8.05 -16.69 -26.84
N SER A 205 -8.00 -15.47 -26.29
CA SER A 205 -8.55 -14.26 -26.92
C SER A 205 -7.81 -13.92 -28.21
N ILE A 206 -6.48 -13.93 -28.19
CA ILE A 206 -5.66 -13.67 -29.39
C ILE A 206 -5.85 -14.79 -30.42
N ALA A 207 -5.96 -16.05 -29.98
CA ALA A 207 -6.17 -17.18 -30.87
C ALA A 207 -7.49 -17.09 -31.66
N SER A 208 -8.51 -16.43 -31.10
CA SER A 208 -9.80 -16.20 -31.78
C SER A 208 -9.71 -15.27 -32.99
N ILE A 209 -8.64 -14.49 -33.11
CA ILE A 209 -8.38 -13.59 -34.23
C ILE A 209 -7.59 -14.35 -35.31
N PRO A 210 -8.03 -14.36 -36.59
CA PRO A 210 -7.24 -14.93 -37.68
C PRO A 210 -5.83 -14.35 -37.72
N GLN A 211 -4.82 -15.18 -37.95
CA GLN A 211 -3.41 -14.76 -37.87
C GLN A 211 -3.10 -13.55 -38.77
N SER A 212 -3.66 -13.50 -39.98
CA SER A 212 -3.50 -12.36 -40.92
C SER A 212 -4.04 -11.04 -40.39
N ASN A 213 -4.88 -11.06 -39.35
CA ASN A 213 -5.56 -9.90 -38.79
C ASN A 213 -5.01 -9.51 -37.42
N ARG A 214 -3.97 -10.20 -36.91
CA ARG A 214 -3.32 -9.89 -35.62
C ARG A 214 -2.31 -8.76 -35.79
N ILE A 215 -2.79 -7.59 -36.22
CA ILE A 215 -1.99 -6.37 -36.36
C ILE A 215 -2.52 -5.37 -35.34
N LEU A 216 -1.69 -5.02 -34.37
CA LEU A 216 -1.98 -4.01 -33.36
C LEU A 216 -1.20 -2.73 -33.71
N VAL A 217 -1.91 -1.62 -33.87
CA VAL A 217 -1.30 -0.30 -34.08
C VAL A 217 -1.61 0.57 -32.87
N THR A 218 -0.57 1.04 -32.21
CA THR A 218 -0.63 1.86 -31.00
C THR A 218 0.12 3.18 -31.20
N SER A 219 -0.02 4.10 -30.23
CA SER A 219 0.72 5.37 -30.23
C SER A 219 2.20 5.22 -29.85
N HIS A 220 2.53 4.17 -29.09
CA HIS A 220 3.88 3.85 -28.65
C HIS A 220 4.07 2.32 -28.66
N ASP A 221 5.32 1.90 -28.87
CA ASP A 221 5.73 0.50 -28.97
C ASP A 221 5.92 -0.07 -27.56
N ALA A 222 4.84 -0.63 -27.02
CA ALA A 222 4.76 -1.06 -25.62
C ALA A 222 4.00 -2.39 -25.44
N PHE A 223 3.74 -3.13 -26.53
CA PHE A 223 2.88 -4.32 -26.56
C PHE A 223 3.46 -5.42 -27.43
#